data_AF-A0A142I734-F1
#
_entry.id   AF-A0A142I734-F1
#
_cell.length_a   1.000
_cell.length_b   1.000
_cell.length_c   1.000
_cell.angle_alpha   90.00
_cell.angle_beta   90.00
_cell.angle_gamma   90.00
#
_symmetry.space_group_name_H-M   'P 1'
#
loop_
_entity.id
_entity.type
_entity.pdbx_description
1 polymer ?
#
loop_
_entity_poly.entity_id
_entity_poly.type
_entity_poly.pdbx_seq_one_letter_code
_entity_poly.pdbx_strand_id
1 'polypeptide(L)'
;MESIAKAKSLPNKGRTYDSQRPWNRDSPFSFAAWWSTPSTRYLKVDQPSGRDEHDSLDLEDEDVSNYLASHRERQKRRASCAAKAKVLIIGCAVISLFAIIGALGFALGRRATLPGSCASPAHQNPHTPPHPRPTKGEAHDAGHSGSHSSSSSTNNHHHSHDDSPPPPHVGIDKPKQCGESPDEAQSRGCIFEPQLTAWVAPECAFPAVVAEYQDAVGDMMTEWPWFWDTGLQKAVSPEEFPSLQAGNYSVVYTPYQASHALHCLYCWRKVSYALEHGVDWMDARCHQFYHQRHCAFFIADKLLEMEDWRAAAEVDVQGRLTTWTYPLLYHNCVPLSSTMES
;
A
#
# COMPACT_ATOMS: atom_id res chain seq x y z
N MET A 1 -7.36 -24.97 16.69
CA MET A 1 -6.75 -25.09 15.35
C MET A 1 -6.16 -23.73 14.97
N GLU A 2 -5.34 -23.05 15.78
CA GLU A 2 -3.98 -23.37 16.27
C GLU A 2 -2.93 -23.56 15.15
N SER A 3 -2.46 -22.44 14.57
CA SER A 3 -1.06 -22.31 14.08
C SER A 3 -0.61 -20.90 13.64
N ILE A 4 -1.46 -19.88 13.50
CA ILE A 4 -1.03 -18.57 12.97
C ILE A 4 -0.83 -17.54 14.09
N ALA A 5 0.30 -17.63 14.80
CA ALA A 5 0.71 -16.61 15.77
C ALA A 5 2.23 -16.56 15.93
N LYS A 6 2.94 -16.04 14.92
CA LYS A 6 4.33 -15.54 15.07
C LYS A 6 4.85 -14.74 13.86
N ALA A 7 4.11 -13.72 13.40
CA ALA A 7 4.76 -12.63 12.65
C ALA A 7 5.44 -11.72 13.67
N LYS A 8 6.77 -11.87 13.82
CA LYS A 8 7.58 -10.96 14.64
C LYS A 8 7.56 -9.58 13.97
N SER A 9 7.14 -8.57 14.72
CA SER A 9 7.27 -7.16 14.33
C SER A 9 8.73 -6.86 13.99
N LEU A 10 9.00 -6.39 12.77
CA LEU A 10 10.31 -5.87 12.40
C LEU A 10 10.61 -4.59 13.20
N PRO A 11 11.85 -4.38 13.65
CA PRO A 11 12.22 -3.22 14.45
C PRO A 11 12.14 -1.96 13.57
N ASN A 12 11.24 -1.04 13.93
CA ASN A 12 11.22 0.33 13.43
C ASN A 12 12.48 1.04 13.95
N LYS A 13 13.60 0.95 13.22
CA LYS A 13 14.76 1.80 13.45
C LYS A 13 14.39 3.20 12.97
N GLY A 14 13.98 4.06 13.92
CA GLY A 14 13.76 5.48 13.65
C GLY A 14 15.00 6.12 13.06
N ARG A 15 15.02 6.28 11.73
CA ARG A 15 15.93 7.17 11.03
C ARG A 15 15.26 8.55 11.02
N THR A 16 15.82 9.48 11.78
CA THR A 16 15.47 10.90 11.68
C THR A 16 15.98 11.42 10.33
N TYR A 17 15.06 11.84 9.45
CA TYR A 17 15.40 12.54 8.22
C TYR A 17 15.94 13.93 8.59
N ASP A 18 17.22 14.19 8.30
CA ASP A 18 17.82 15.52 8.45
C ASP A 18 17.45 16.35 7.21
N SER A 19 16.48 17.25 7.37
CA SER A 19 15.97 18.12 6.32
C SER A 19 16.92 19.28 5.94
N GLN A 20 18.17 19.30 6.41
CA GLN A 20 19.07 20.45 6.27
C GLN A 20 20.36 20.21 5.47
N ARG A 21 20.54 19.10 4.74
CA ARG A 21 21.71 18.98 3.83
C ARG A 21 21.43 19.61 2.47
N PRO A 22 22.13 20.70 2.08
CA PRO A 22 22.07 21.21 0.73
C PRO A 22 22.78 20.23 -0.21
N TRP A 23 22.16 19.94 -1.36
CA TRP A 23 22.74 19.18 -2.46
C TRP A 23 24.11 19.77 -2.84
N ASN A 24 25.20 19.12 -2.43
CA ASN A 24 26.53 19.53 -2.82
C ASN A 24 26.90 18.82 -4.14
N ARG A 25 27.12 19.60 -5.20
CA ARG A 25 27.29 19.14 -6.60
C ARG A 25 28.63 18.45 -6.91
N ASP A 26 29.49 18.23 -5.92
CA ASP A 26 30.85 17.75 -6.13
C ASP A 26 31.16 16.48 -5.30
N SER A 27 30.89 15.30 -5.88
CA SER A 27 31.40 14.03 -5.35
C SER A 27 31.80 13.11 -6.51
N PRO A 28 33.11 12.80 -6.66
CA PRO A 28 33.59 11.85 -7.65
C PRO A 28 33.82 10.50 -6.96
N PHE A 29 32.94 9.52 -7.20
CA PHE A 29 33.22 8.12 -6.86
C PHE A 29 33.47 7.31 -8.13
N SER A 30 34.75 7.23 -8.49
CA SER A 30 35.29 6.17 -9.34
C SER A 30 35.19 4.83 -8.62
N PHE A 31 34.51 3.85 -9.20
CA PHE A 31 34.72 2.44 -8.84
C PHE A 31 34.94 1.62 -10.11
N ALA A 32 36.22 1.30 -10.31
CA ALA A 32 36.70 0.34 -11.27
C ALA A 32 36.67 -1.07 -10.65
N ALA A 33 36.50 -2.03 -11.55
CA ALA A 33 36.69 -3.47 -11.40
C ALA A 33 35.60 -4.19 -10.58
N TRP A 34 35.08 -5.27 -11.15
CA TRP A 34 34.96 -6.62 -10.59
C TRP A 34 34.02 -7.42 -11.52
N TRP A 35 34.59 -8.00 -12.58
CA TRP A 35 33.96 -9.05 -13.38
C TRP A 35 34.89 -10.25 -13.40
N SER A 36 34.41 -11.36 -12.84
CA SER A 36 34.95 -12.69 -13.10
C SER A 36 33.83 -13.73 -12.90
N THR A 37 33.29 -14.19 -14.03
CA THR A 37 32.44 -15.38 -14.28
C THR A 37 32.95 -16.67 -13.60
N PRO A 38 32.14 -17.74 -13.35
CA PRO A 38 31.39 -18.40 -14.44
C PRO A 38 30.10 -19.21 -14.16
N SER A 39 29.34 -19.33 -15.26
CA SER A 39 28.45 -20.41 -15.70
C SER A 39 27.42 -20.98 -14.72
N THR A 40 26.15 -20.73 -14.98
CA THR A 40 25.07 -21.68 -14.62
C THR A 40 24.05 -21.76 -15.74
N ARG A 41 23.65 -23.00 -16.00
CA ARG A 41 22.86 -23.47 -17.14
C ARG A 41 21.37 -23.13 -16.89
N TYR A 42 20.80 -22.18 -17.65
CA TYR A 42 19.39 -21.84 -17.52
C TYR A 42 18.48 -22.96 -18.05
N LEU A 43 17.66 -23.51 -17.15
CA LEU A 43 16.49 -24.29 -17.52
C LEU A 43 15.39 -23.33 -17.97
N LYS A 44 14.90 -23.49 -19.21
CA LYS A 44 13.63 -22.93 -19.66
C LYS A 44 12.54 -23.39 -18.70
N VAL A 45 12.01 -22.48 -17.90
CA VAL A 45 10.75 -22.67 -17.18
C VAL A 45 9.69 -22.00 -18.03
N ASP A 46 8.74 -22.79 -18.53
CA ASP A 46 7.54 -22.29 -19.19
C ASP A 46 6.83 -21.32 -18.24
N GLN A 47 6.65 -20.07 -18.70
CA GLN A 47 5.88 -19.08 -17.96
C GLN A 47 4.47 -19.64 -17.70
N PRO A 48 4.02 -19.74 -16.45
CA PRO A 48 2.61 -19.95 -16.19
C PRO A 48 1.88 -18.66 -16.57
N SER A 49 0.89 -18.79 -17.47
CA SER A 49 -0.11 -17.77 -17.78
C SER A 49 -0.90 -17.42 -16.50
N GLY A 50 -0.31 -16.61 -15.64
CA GLY A 50 -0.86 -16.19 -14.37
C GLY A 50 -1.15 -14.71 -14.45
N ARG A 51 -2.35 -14.38 -14.94
CA ARG A 51 -3.02 -13.07 -14.86
C ARG A 51 -2.05 -11.92 -14.54
N ASP A 52 -1.43 -11.38 -15.58
CA ASP A 52 -1.14 -9.97 -15.53
C ASP A 52 -2.49 -9.28 -15.32
N GLU A 53 -2.67 -8.59 -14.18
CA GLU A 53 -3.61 -7.47 -14.10
C GLU A 53 -3.07 -6.33 -14.98
N HIS A 54 -2.93 -6.62 -16.27
CA HIS A 54 -2.94 -5.66 -17.36
C HIS A 54 -4.41 -5.49 -17.77
N ASP A 55 -5.23 -5.03 -16.83
CA ASP A 55 -6.48 -4.38 -17.23
C ASP A 55 -6.10 -2.93 -17.55
N SER A 56 -5.76 -2.72 -18.83
CA SER A 56 -5.79 -1.41 -19.46
C SER A 56 -7.23 -0.92 -19.44
N LEU A 57 -7.67 -0.47 -18.27
CA LEU A 57 -8.91 0.26 -18.15
C LEU A 57 -8.58 1.69 -18.61
N ASP A 58 -8.95 1.98 -19.85
CA ASP A 58 -9.21 3.33 -20.36
C ASP A 58 -10.32 3.94 -19.47
N LEU A 59 -9.95 4.32 -18.26
CA LEU A 59 -10.84 4.96 -17.31
C LEU A 59 -10.87 6.44 -17.66
N GLU A 60 -11.94 6.86 -18.36
CA GLU A 60 -12.28 8.25 -18.60
C GLU A 60 -12.32 9.04 -17.27
N ASP A 61 -12.31 10.37 -17.28
CA ASP A 61 -12.39 11.17 -16.04
C ASP A 61 -13.59 10.78 -15.15
N GLU A 62 -14.67 10.29 -15.76
CA GLU A 62 -15.82 9.71 -15.05
C GLU A 62 -15.43 8.51 -14.20
N ASP A 63 -14.54 7.65 -14.67
CA ASP A 63 -14.13 6.45 -13.96
C ASP A 63 -13.22 6.73 -12.78
N VAL A 64 -12.38 7.77 -12.85
CA VAL A 64 -11.64 8.27 -11.67
C VAL A 64 -12.62 8.80 -10.64
N SER A 65 -13.60 9.60 -11.06
CA SER A 65 -14.64 10.13 -10.18
C SER A 65 -15.45 9.00 -9.53
N ASN A 66 -15.84 7.99 -10.31
CA ASN A 66 -16.54 6.80 -9.86
C ASN A 66 -15.69 5.96 -8.89
N TYR A 67 -14.40 5.77 -9.18
CA TYR A 67 -13.46 5.10 -8.29
C TYR A 67 -13.38 5.81 -6.94
N LEU A 68 -13.16 7.13 -6.93
CA LEU A 68 -13.10 7.95 -5.73
C LEU A 68 -14.44 7.95 -4.96
N ALA A 69 -15.58 7.99 -5.66
CA ALA A 69 -16.90 7.86 -5.05
C ALA A 69 -17.10 6.48 -4.40
N SER A 70 -16.70 5.40 -5.09
CA SER A 70 -16.74 4.03 -4.57
C SER A 70 -15.86 3.87 -3.33
N HIS A 71 -14.69 4.52 -3.31
CA HIS A 71 -13.76 4.48 -2.19
C HIS A 71 -14.33 5.23 -0.98
N ARG A 72 -14.90 6.43 -1.18
CA ARG A 72 -15.62 7.18 -0.13
C ARG A 72 -16.78 6.38 0.47
N GLU A 73 -17.55 5.66 -0.36
CA GLU A 73 -18.66 4.83 0.12
C GLU A 73 -18.16 3.61 0.92
N ARG A 74 -17.07 2.97 0.48
CA ARG A 74 -16.40 1.90 1.24
C ARG A 74 -15.90 2.40 2.60
N GLN A 75 -15.30 3.60 2.65
CA GLN A 75 -14.88 4.22 3.91
C GLN A 75 -16.06 4.50 4.86
N LYS A 76 -17.18 5.05 4.35
CA LYS A 76 -18.40 5.26 5.15
C LYS A 76 -18.95 3.96 5.75
N ARG A 77 -18.99 2.88 4.96
CA ARG A 77 -19.46 1.56 5.42
C ARG A 77 -18.55 0.98 6.50
N ARG A 78 -17.22 1.07 6.32
CA ARG A 78 -16.23 0.65 7.33
C ARG A 78 -16.40 1.44 8.63
N ALA A 79 -16.57 2.76 8.57
CA ALA A 79 -16.82 3.60 9.74
C ALA A 79 -18.11 3.21 10.48
N SER A 80 -19.18 2.92 9.74
CA SER A 80 -20.46 2.44 10.31
C SER A 80 -20.31 1.09 11.02
N CYS A 81 -19.59 0.13 10.42
CA CYS A 81 -19.30 -1.16 11.06
C CYS A 81 -18.46 -1.00 12.33
N ALA A 82 -17.42 -0.15 12.30
CA ALA A 82 -16.59 0.13 13.47
C ALA A 82 -17.38 0.79 14.62
N ALA A 83 -18.30 1.70 14.29
CA ALA A 83 -19.18 2.32 15.29
C ALA A 83 -20.13 1.28 15.93
N LYS A 84 -20.75 0.41 15.13
CA LYS A 84 -21.61 -0.68 15.62
C LYS A 84 -20.85 -1.67 16.50
N ALA A 85 -19.63 -2.05 16.11
CA ALA A 85 -18.77 -2.92 16.90
C ALA A 85 -18.40 -2.31 18.26
N LYS A 86 -18.08 -1.00 18.31
CA LYS A 86 -17.83 -0.29 19.58
C LYS A 86 -19.05 -0.30 20.50
N VAL A 87 -20.25 -0.03 19.97
CA VAL A 87 -21.50 -0.08 20.76
C VAL A 87 -21.75 -1.48 21.32
N LEU A 88 -21.50 -2.53 20.53
CA LEU A 88 -21.64 -3.92 20.97
C LEU A 88 -20.65 -4.26 22.10
N ILE A 89 -19.37 -3.90 21.95
CA ILE A 89 -18.33 -4.16 22.95
C ILE A 89 -18.66 -3.44 24.27
N ILE A 90 -19.06 -2.17 24.21
CA ILE A 90 -19.48 -1.41 25.39
C ILE A 90 -20.72 -2.06 26.04
N GLY A 91 -21.71 -2.47 25.24
CA GLY A 91 -22.88 -3.18 25.73
C GLY A 91 -22.54 -4.48 26.47
N CYS A 92 -21.66 -5.31 25.90
CA CYS A 92 -21.20 -6.55 26.53
C CYS A 92 -20.40 -6.31 27.82
N ALA A 93 -19.57 -5.27 27.86
CA ALA A 93 -18.81 -4.90 29.04
C ALA A 93 -19.73 -4.44 30.18
N VAL A 94 -20.76 -3.65 29.87
CA VAL A 94 -21.76 -3.18 30.84
C VAL A 94 -22.58 -4.35 31.39
N ILE A 95 -23.05 -5.26 30.54
CA ILE A 95 -23.79 -6.46 30.98
C ILE A 95 -22.91 -7.35 31.88
N SER A 96 -21.65 -7.57 31.49
CA SER A 96 -20.71 -8.36 32.29
C SER A 96 -20.43 -7.71 33.66
N LEU A 97 -20.30 -6.39 33.73
CA LEU A 97 -20.12 -5.66 34.98
C LEU A 97 -21.34 -5.83 35.90
N PHE A 98 -22.56 -5.71 35.39
CA PHE A 98 -23.78 -5.95 36.17
C PHE A 98 -23.90 -7.40 36.66
N ALA A 99 -23.51 -8.39 35.85
CA ALA A 99 -23.49 -9.79 36.26
C ALA A 99 -22.48 -10.05 37.39
N ILE A 100 -21.29 -9.44 37.33
CA ILE A 100 -20.26 -9.54 38.39
C ILE A 100 -20.76 -8.89 39.68
N ILE A 101 -21.34 -7.69 39.61
CA ILE A 101 -21.92 -7.00 40.78
C ILE A 101 -23.04 -7.84 41.42
N GLY A 102 -23.93 -8.41 40.60
CA GLY A 102 -25.00 -9.30 41.07
C GLY A 102 -24.49 -10.56 41.77
N ALA A 103 -23.46 -11.21 41.20
CA ALA A 103 -22.85 -12.39 41.78
C ALA A 103 -22.15 -12.11 43.13
N LEU A 104 -21.44 -10.97 43.23
CA LEU A 104 -20.80 -10.53 44.48
C LEU A 104 -21.83 -10.20 45.56
N GLY A 105 -22.93 -9.51 45.21
CA GLY A 105 -24.02 -9.22 46.14
C GLY A 105 -24.68 -10.49 46.69
N PHE A 106 -24.90 -11.50 45.84
CA PHE A 106 -25.49 -12.77 46.26
C PHE A 106 -24.57 -13.61 47.16
N ALA A 107 -23.25 -13.60 46.87
CA ALA A 107 -22.26 -14.29 47.69
C ALA A 107 -22.14 -13.69 49.10
N LEU A 108 -22.25 -12.35 49.22
CA LEU A 108 -22.22 -11.67 50.51
C LEU A 108 -23.52 -11.86 51.30
N GLY A 109 -24.69 -11.93 50.64
CA GLY A 109 -25.98 -12.12 51.30
C GLY A 109 -26.20 -13.52 51.90
N ARG A 110 -25.57 -14.57 51.35
CA ARG A 110 -25.78 -15.96 51.79
C ARG A 110 -25.01 -16.37 53.05
N ARG A 111 -24.14 -15.53 53.61
CA ARG A 111 -23.36 -15.88 54.82
C ARG A 111 -24.10 -15.63 56.15
N ALA A 112 -25.36 -15.19 56.13
CA ALA A 112 -26.09 -14.74 57.32
C ALA A 112 -27.25 -15.63 57.81
N THR A 113 -27.45 -16.85 57.29
CA THR A 113 -28.61 -17.68 57.71
C THR A 113 -28.24 -19.15 57.93
N LEU A 114 -28.06 -19.53 59.19
CA LEU A 114 -28.08 -20.92 59.68
C LEU A 114 -29.54 -21.41 59.85
N PRO A 115 -29.84 -22.70 59.70
CA PRO A 115 -31.19 -23.20 59.45
C PRO A 115 -31.94 -23.57 60.74
N GLY A 116 -33.17 -23.09 60.90
CA GLY A 116 -34.10 -23.46 61.97
C GLY A 116 -35.45 -23.92 61.43
N SER A 117 -35.65 -25.23 61.47
CA SER A 117 -36.88 -26.05 61.58
C SER A 117 -38.27 -25.49 61.19
N CYS A 118 -38.85 -26.13 60.16
CA CYS A 118 -40.22 -26.63 59.98
C CYS A 118 -41.42 -26.01 60.74
N ALA A 119 -42.33 -25.38 59.99
CA ALA A 119 -43.80 -25.57 60.08
C ALA A 119 -44.49 -24.96 58.83
N SER A 120 -45.47 -25.68 58.28
CA SER A 120 -46.32 -25.35 57.12
C SER A 120 -47.78 -25.64 57.54
N PRO A 121 -48.84 -25.33 56.77
CA PRO A 121 -49.20 -24.13 56.00
C PRO A 121 -50.65 -23.66 56.30
N ALA A 122 -51.06 -22.46 55.86
CA ALA A 122 -52.46 -22.18 55.48
C ALA A 122 -52.65 -20.77 54.88
N HIS A 123 -53.23 -20.75 53.67
CA HIS A 123 -54.29 -19.85 53.20
C HIS A 123 -54.15 -18.32 53.31
N GLN A 124 -53.96 -17.64 52.16
CA GLN A 124 -54.95 -16.76 51.48
C GLN A 124 -54.26 -15.77 50.51
N ASN A 125 -54.68 -15.81 49.25
CA ASN A 125 -54.59 -14.74 48.24
C ASN A 125 -55.93 -13.95 48.30
N PRO A 126 -56.17 -12.85 47.56
CA PRO A 126 -55.29 -11.95 46.79
C PRO A 126 -55.53 -10.46 47.15
N HIS A 127 -54.78 -9.49 46.63
CA HIS A 127 -55.26 -8.14 46.28
C HIS A 127 -54.14 -7.32 45.61
N THR A 128 -54.39 -6.88 44.37
CA THR A 128 -53.60 -5.91 43.59
C THR A 128 -54.05 -4.47 43.89
N PRO A 129 -53.15 -3.48 43.87
CA PRO A 129 -53.51 -2.09 43.58
C PRO A 129 -52.61 -1.43 42.49
N PRO A 130 -53.00 -0.24 41.97
CA PRO A 130 -52.95 0.06 40.54
C PRO A 130 -51.90 1.10 40.09
N HIS A 131 -51.77 1.22 38.76
CA HIS A 131 -51.04 2.26 38.01
C HIS A 131 -51.41 3.70 38.38
N PRO A 132 -50.48 4.65 38.16
CA PRO A 132 -50.81 6.01 37.78
C PRO A 132 -50.18 6.46 36.44
N ARG A 133 -51.01 7.12 35.63
CA ARG A 133 -50.74 8.16 34.59
C ARG A 133 -51.73 9.30 34.92
N PRO A 134 -51.77 10.51 34.29
CA PRO A 134 -50.89 11.16 33.30
C PRO A 134 -50.64 12.68 33.61
N THR A 135 -50.01 13.42 32.68
CA THR A 135 -50.15 14.88 32.31
C THR A 135 -48.91 15.25 31.46
N LYS A 136 -48.93 15.64 30.17
CA LYS A 136 -49.49 16.77 29.39
C LYS A 136 -48.98 18.18 29.77
N GLY A 137 -48.27 18.79 28.82
CA GLY A 137 -47.90 20.22 28.67
C GLY A 137 -46.91 20.32 27.49
N GLU A 138 -47.33 20.64 26.25
CA GLU A 138 -47.43 22.00 25.65
C GLU A 138 -46.08 22.73 25.62
N ALA A 139 -45.36 22.76 24.49
CA ALA A 139 -45.54 23.59 23.27
C ALA A 139 -44.85 24.96 23.39
N HIS A 140 -43.78 25.19 22.62
CA HIS A 140 -43.34 26.53 22.20
C HIS A 140 -42.57 26.47 20.86
N ASP A 141 -43.14 27.20 19.88
CA ASP A 141 -42.59 27.60 18.59
C ASP A 141 -41.44 28.62 18.71
N ALA A 142 -40.52 28.57 17.74
CA ALA A 142 -39.80 29.68 17.08
C ALA A 142 -38.60 29.03 16.34
N GLY A 143 -38.46 29.06 15.02
CA GLY A 143 -38.55 30.23 14.16
C GLY A 143 -37.16 30.84 14.00
N HIS A 144 -36.30 30.28 13.14
CA HIS A 144 -35.22 31.04 12.52
C HIS A 144 -34.83 30.47 11.15
N SER A 145 -35.30 31.18 10.13
CA SER A 145 -34.78 31.19 8.77
C SER A 145 -33.46 31.97 8.78
N GLY A 146 -32.36 31.30 8.41
CA GLY A 146 -31.05 31.92 8.24
C GLY A 146 -30.55 31.65 6.82
N SER A 147 -30.98 32.50 5.89
CA SER A 147 -30.41 32.63 4.55
C SER A 147 -29.03 33.28 4.66
N HIS A 148 -27.96 32.48 4.52
CA HIS A 148 -26.63 32.99 4.23
C HIS A 148 -26.37 32.92 2.73
N SER A 149 -26.66 34.05 2.08
CA SER A 149 -26.00 34.45 0.84
C SER A 149 -24.60 34.93 1.21
N SER A 150 -23.57 34.23 0.78
CA SER A 150 -22.21 34.77 0.75
C SER A 150 -21.50 34.27 -0.49
N SER A 151 -21.45 35.20 -1.44
CA SER A 151 -20.43 35.35 -2.48
C SER A 151 -20.06 34.10 -3.27
N SER A 152 -20.77 33.96 -4.39
CA SER A 152 -20.16 33.62 -5.67
C SER A 152 -18.91 34.48 -5.92
N SER A 153 -17.74 33.96 -5.59
CA SER A 153 -16.51 34.35 -6.30
C SER A 153 -16.37 33.39 -7.46
N THR A 154 -16.91 33.80 -8.61
CA THR A 154 -16.45 33.32 -9.91
C THR A 154 -15.00 33.78 -10.04
N ASN A 155 -14.05 32.99 -9.53
CA ASN A 155 -12.69 33.07 -10.03
C ASN A 155 -12.72 32.47 -11.44
N ASN A 156 -13.02 33.34 -12.40
CA ASN A 156 -12.62 33.14 -13.79
C ASN A 156 -11.08 33.17 -13.81
N HIS A 157 -10.45 32.07 -13.40
CA HIS A 157 -9.11 31.77 -13.86
C HIS A 157 -9.26 31.39 -15.32
N HIS A 158 -9.21 32.41 -16.18
CA HIS A 158 -8.81 32.24 -17.57
C HIS A 158 -7.41 31.64 -17.54
N HIS A 159 -7.33 30.32 -17.44
CA HIS A 159 -6.19 29.59 -17.96
C HIS A 159 -6.31 29.75 -19.47
N SER A 160 -5.54 30.69 -20.01
CA SER A 160 -5.15 30.65 -21.41
C SER A 160 -4.48 29.31 -21.63
N HIS A 161 -5.27 28.34 -22.08
CA HIS A 161 -4.74 27.15 -22.73
C HIS A 161 -3.95 27.69 -23.92
N ASP A 162 -2.64 27.47 -23.88
CA ASP A 162 -1.82 27.64 -25.06
C ASP A 162 -2.29 26.57 -26.06
N ASP A 163 -3.17 26.95 -26.98
CA ASP A 163 -3.66 26.12 -28.09
C ASP A 163 -2.56 25.85 -29.14
N SER A 164 -1.29 26.15 -28.82
CA SER A 164 -0.17 25.76 -29.65
C SER A 164 -0.15 24.22 -29.75
N PRO A 165 -0.14 23.65 -30.98
CA PRO A 165 0.02 22.22 -31.14
C PRO A 165 1.30 21.76 -30.43
N PRO A 166 1.29 20.62 -29.74
CA PRO A 166 2.50 20.10 -29.10
C PRO A 166 3.61 20.03 -30.14
N PRO A 167 4.86 20.38 -29.77
CA PRO A 167 5.96 20.37 -30.72
C PRO A 167 6.03 18.99 -31.38
N PRO A 168 6.18 18.92 -32.71
CA PRO A 168 6.22 17.64 -33.41
C PRO A 168 7.32 16.79 -32.79
N HIS A 169 7.00 15.54 -32.42
CA HIS A 169 7.92 14.63 -31.75
C HIS A 169 9.13 14.35 -32.65
N VAL A 170 10.20 15.14 -32.47
CA VAL A 170 11.44 15.06 -33.24
C VAL A 170 12.30 13.94 -32.66
N GLY A 171 12.52 12.90 -33.46
CA GLY A 171 13.53 11.86 -33.23
C GLY A 171 12.94 10.53 -32.76
N ILE A 172 12.41 9.71 -33.68
CA ILE A 172 12.25 8.27 -33.40
C ILE A 172 13.64 7.63 -33.54
N ASP A 173 14.50 7.92 -32.59
CA ASP A 173 15.68 7.10 -32.38
C ASP A 173 15.18 5.71 -31.92
N LYS A 174 15.74 4.65 -32.52
CA LYS A 174 15.35 3.28 -32.20
C LYS A 174 15.56 3.04 -30.68
N PRO A 175 14.59 2.44 -29.97
CA PRO A 175 14.77 2.11 -28.57
C PRO A 175 16.05 1.32 -28.33
N LYS A 176 16.76 1.65 -27.26
CA LYS A 176 17.90 0.87 -26.79
C LYS A 176 17.36 -0.28 -25.94
N GLN A 177 17.84 -1.49 -26.20
CA GLN A 177 17.25 -2.73 -25.67
C GLN A 177 18.31 -3.58 -24.98
N CYS A 178 17.88 -4.32 -23.96
CA CYS A 178 18.74 -5.24 -23.21
C CYS A 178 18.60 -6.72 -23.63
N GLY A 179 17.74 -7.02 -24.60
CA GLY A 179 17.45 -8.41 -24.97
C GLY A 179 16.43 -9.04 -24.03
N GLU A 180 16.44 -10.37 -23.93
CA GLU A 180 15.43 -11.16 -23.21
C GLU A 180 16.05 -12.12 -22.17
N SER A 181 17.36 -12.00 -21.91
CA SER A 181 18.07 -12.83 -20.92
C SER A 181 19.16 -12.03 -20.19
N PRO A 182 19.56 -12.43 -18.97
CA PRO A 182 20.66 -11.76 -18.25
C PRO A 182 21.96 -11.78 -19.04
N ASP A 183 22.25 -12.88 -19.74
CA ASP A 183 23.44 -13.03 -20.58
C ASP A 183 23.43 -12.03 -21.75
N GLU A 184 22.28 -11.86 -22.42
CA GLU A 184 22.13 -10.84 -23.47
C GLU A 184 22.27 -9.43 -22.92
N ALA A 185 21.64 -9.14 -21.77
CA ALA A 185 21.69 -7.84 -21.13
C ALA A 185 23.11 -7.45 -20.75
N GLN A 186 23.86 -8.37 -20.12
CA GLN A 186 25.28 -8.18 -19.80
C GLN A 186 26.12 -8.01 -21.06
N SER A 187 25.89 -8.80 -22.11
CA SER A 187 26.62 -8.68 -23.38
C SER A 187 26.41 -7.33 -24.07
N ARG A 188 25.26 -6.69 -23.83
CA ARG A 188 24.89 -5.35 -24.33
C ARG A 188 25.32 -4.22 -23.40
N GLY A 189 25.95 -4.54 -22.26
CA GLY A 189 26.38 -3.57 -21.26
C GLY A 189 25.23 -2.96 -20.46
N CYS A 190 24.04 -3.58 -20.45
CA CYS A 190 22.94 -3.12 -19.62
C CYS A 190 23.25 -3.25 -18.13
N ILE A 191 22.57 -2.43 -17.34
CA ILE A 191 22.71 -2.35 -15.90
C ILE A 191 21.41 -2.89 -15.28
N PHE A 192 21.55 -3.83 -14.35
CA PHE A 192 20.42 -4.28 -13.55
C PHE A 192 20.12 -3.25 -12.46
N GLU A 193 18.89 -2.75 -12.43
CA GLU A 193 18.40 -1.88 -11.36
C GLU A 193 17.47 -2.67 -10.43
N PRO A 194 17.89 -2.98 -9.19
CA PRO A 194 17.10 -3.78 -8.26
C PRO A 194 15.69 -3.23 -8.08
N GLN A 195 15.54 -1.92 -7.91
CA GLN A 195 14.27 -1.24 -7.65
C GLN A 195 13.23 -1.42 -8.77
N LEU A 196 13.69 -1.69 -10.01
CA LEU A 196 12.82 -2.00 -11.15
C LEU A 196 12.64 -3.50 -11.38
N THR A 197 13.47 -4.33 -10.72
CA THR A 197 13.69 -5.73 -11.07
C THR A 197 13.89 -5.91 -12.57
N ALA A 198 14.67 -5.00 -13.18
CA ALA A 198 14.81 -4.91 -14.62
C ALA A 198 16.25 -4.61 -15.06
N TRP A 199 16.61 -5.13 -16.23
CA TRP A 199 17.80 -4.69 -16.97
C TRP A 199 17.46 -3.46 -17.81
N VAL A 200 18.29 -2.42 -17.68
CA VAL A 200 18.10 -1.12 -18.33
C VAL A 200 19.36 -0.73 -19.09
N ALA A 201 19.20 -0.11 -20.27
CA ALA A 201 20.34 0.40 -21.04
C ALA A 201 21.08 1.51 -20.28
N PRO A 202 22.41 1.65 -20.42
CA PRO A 202 23.20 2.63 -19.66
C PRO A 202 22.71 4.07 -19.74
N GLU A 203 22.09 4.48 -20.85
CA GLU A 203 21.56 5.82 -21.08
C GLU A 203 20.31 6.12 -20.23
N CYS A 204 19.62 5.09 -19.76
CA CYS A 204 18.44 5.17 -18.91
C CYS A 204 18.70 4.63 -17.49
N ALA A 205 19.88 4.06 -17.26
CA ALA A 205 20.33 3.65 -15.95
C ALA A 205 20.90 4.88 -15.24
N PHE A 206 20.34 5.27 -14.10
CA PHE A 206 20.76 6.49 -13.38
C PHE A 206 21.42 6.10 -12.05
N PRO A 207 22.72 5.74 -12.01
CA PRO A 207 23.39 5.28 -10.79
C PRO A 207 23.26 6.23 -9.59
N ALA A 208 23.19 7.54 -9.83
CA ALA A 208 22.97 8.54 -8.78
C ALA A 208 21.60 8.35 -8.10
N VAL A 209 20.55 8.06 -8.87
CA VAL A 209 19.20 7.78 -8.36
C VAL A 209 19.16 6.45 -7.63
N VAL A 210 19.83 5.41 -8.16
CA VAL A 210 19.94 4.10 -7.50
C VAL A 210 20.58 4.25 -6.11
N ALA A 211 21.72 4.96 -6.04
CA ALA A 211 22.44 5.19 -4.79
C ALA A 211 21.62 6.04 -3.79
N GLU A 212 21.02 7.15 -4.26
CA GLU A 212 20.12 8.00 -3.44
C GLU A 212 18.99 7.17 -2.83
N TYR A 213 18.36 6.32 -3.65
CA TYR A 213 17.23 5.51 -3.21
C TYR A 213 17.66 4.43 -2.22
N GLN A 214 18.77 3.74 -2.50
CA GLN A 214 19.34 2.74 -1.59
C GLN A 214 19.72 3.35 -0.23
N ASP A 215 20.27 4.56 -0.19
CA ASP A 215 20.57 5.26 1.06
C ASP A 215 19.28 5.59 1.86
N ALA A 216 18.23 6.01 1.15
CA ALA A 216 16.96 6.39 1.75
C ALA A 216 16.17 5.19 2.31
N VAL A 217 16.03 4.10 1.53
CA VAL A 217 15.11 2.99 1.85
C VAL A 217 15.81 1.67 2.16
N GLY A 218 17.14 1.61 2.06
CA GLY A 218 17.93 0.40 2.21
C GLY A 218 18.06 -0.39 0.91
N ASP A 219 18.85 -1.46 0.95
CA ASP A 219 18.97 -2.39 -0.17
C ASP A 219 17.80 -3.39 -0.16
N MET A 220 16.88 -3.19 -1.10
CA MET A 220 15.70 -4.02 -1.29
C MET A 220 16.00 -5.52 -1.43
N MET A 221 17.12 -5.91 -2.07
CA MET A 221 17.41 -7.33 -2.32
C MET A 221 17.96 -8.07 -1.10
N THR A 222 18.49 -7.34 -0.12
CA THR A 222 19.13 -7.92 1.08
C THR A 222 18.35 -7.65 2.37
N GLU A 223 17.58 -6.56 2.43
CA GLU A 223 16.86 -6.15 3.63
C GLU A 223 15.41 -6.65 3.69
N TRP A 224 14.82 -7.02 2.56
CA TRP A 224 13.41 -7.45 2.48
C TRP A 224 13.29 -8.97 2.40
N PRO A 225 12.20 -9.57 2.92
CA PRO A 225 11.99 -11.00 2.83
C PRO A 225 11.61 -11.39 1.39
N TRP A 226 12.47 -12.17 0.74
CA TRP A 226 12.25 -12.71 -0.60
C TRP A 226 12.05 -14.23 -0.56
N PHE A 227 11.25 -14.73 -1.50
CA PHE A 227 10.89 -16.14 -1.64
C PHE A 227 10.95 -16.57 -3.09
N TRP A 228 11.23 -17.85 -3.30
CA TRP A 228 11.27 -18.49 -4.61
C TRP A 228 9.91 -19.06 -5.05
N ASP A 229 8.92 -19.06 -4.15
CA ASP A 229 7.58 -19.60 -4.38
C ASP A 229 6.47 -18.66 -3.88
N THR A 230 5.31 -18.73 -4.52
CA THR A 230 4.11 -17.95 -4.16
C THR A 230 3.50 -18.35 -2.81
N GLY A 231 3.88 -19.51 -2.26
CA GLY A 231 3.44 -19.98 -0.95
C GLY A 231 4.26 -19.42 0.22
N LEU A 232 5.30 -18.64 -0.07
CA LEU A 232 6.24 -18.07 0.90
C LEU A 232 6.89 -19.16 1.79
N GLN A 233 7.20 -20.33 1.23
CA GLN A 233 7.79 -21.46 1.97
C GLN A 233 9.31 -21.60 1.76
N LYS A 234 9.81 -21.19 0.59
CA LYS A 234 11.21 -21.28 0.17
C LYS A 234 11.82 -19.88 0.16
N ALA A 235 12.19 -19.42 1.35
CA ALA A 235 12.89 -18.13 1.51
C ALA A 235 14.22 -18.12 0.76
N VAL A 236 14.57 -16.97 0.20
CA VAL A 236 15.90 -16.70 -0.36
C VAL A 236 16.87 -16.56 0.82
N SER A 237 17.92 -17.38 0.83
CA SER A 237 18.95 -17.33 1.86
C SER A 237 19.94 -16.17 1.63
N PRO A 238 20.64 -15.69 2.67
CA PRO A 238 21.66 -14.65 2.49
C PRO A 238 22.77 -15.00 1.49
N GLU A 239 23.06 -16.29 1.29
CA GLU A 239 24.03 -16.78 0.31
C GLU A 239 23.55 -16.58 -1.14
N GLU A 240 22.24 -16.47 -1.37
CA GLU A 240 21.61 -16.25 -2.68
C GLU A 240 21.38 -14.76 -2.99
N PHE A 241 21.49 -13.86 -2.00
CA PHE A 241 21.30 -12.42 -2.22
C PHE A 241 22.22 -11.83 -3.31
N PRO A 242 23.50 -12.21 -3.43
CA PRO A 242 24.34 -11.74 -4.54
C PRO A 242 23.77 -12.10 -5.92
N SER A 243 23.07 -13.24 -6.06
CA SER A 243 22.40 -13.60 -7.32
C SER A 243 21.19 -12.71 -7.61
N LEU A 244 20.41 -12.35 -6.59
CA LEU A 244 19.30 -11.39 -6.73
C LEU A 244 19.81 -9.99 -7.10
N GLN A 245 20.83 -9.50 -6.40
CA GLN A 245 21.47 -8.20 -6.68
C GLN A 245 22.10 -8.13 -8.07
N ALA A 246 22.51 -9.27 -8.62
CA ALA A 246 23.05 -9.37 -9.98
C ALA A 246 21.99 -9.60 -11.07
N GLY A 247 20.70 -9.65 -10.72
CA GLY A 247 19.62 -9.91 -11.69
C GLY A 247 19.62 -11.33 -12.26
N ASN A 248 20.16 -12.30 -11.53
CA ASN A 248 20.27 -13.70 -11.96
C ASN A 248 19.11 -14.55 -11.39
N TYR A 249 17.89 -14.20 -11.77
CA TYR A 249 16.66 -14.92 -11.42
C TYR A 249 15.60 -14.73 -12.52
N SER A 250 14.52 -15.51 -12.52
CA SER A 250 13.38 -15.30 -13.42
C SER A 250 12.22 -14.61 -12.73
N VAL A 251 11.90 -15.02 -11.51
CA VAL A 251 10.85 -14.44 -10.68
C VAL A 251 11.17 -14.65 -9.20
N VAL A 252 10.89 -13.64 -8.39
CA VAL A 252 10.95 -13.69 -6.92
C VAL A 252 9.67 -13.12 -6.32
N TYR A 253 9.40 -13.48 -5.08
CA TYR A 253 8.16 -13.13 -4.40
C TYR A 253 8.44 -12.49 -3.04
N THR A 254 7.62 -11.52 -2.64
CA THR A 254 7.75 -10.90 -1.30
C THR A 254 6.38 -10.62 -0.68
N PRO A 255 6.20 -10.83 0.64
CA PRO A 255 5.04 -10.35 1.37
C PRO A 255 5.16 -8.88 1.77
N TYR A 256 6.29 -8.21 1.47
CA TYR A 256 6.55 -6.85 1.92
C TYR A 256 5.68 -5.84 1.14
N GLN A 257 4.61 -5.35 1.76
CA GLN A 257 3.61 -4.51 1.09
C GLN A 257 4.14 -3.18 0.55
N ALA A 258 5.10 -2.57 1.25
CA ALA A 258 5.67 -1.31 0.80
C ALA A 258 6.55 -1.46 -0.46
N SER A 259 6.88 -2.70 -0.87
CA SER A 259 7.74 -2.96 -2.03
C SER A 259 7.22 -2.31 -3.31
N HIS A 260 5.94 -2.48 -3.62
CA HIS A 260 5.33 -1.90 -4.82
C HIS A 260 5.26 -0.37 -4.71
N ALA A 261 4.90 0.18 -3.55
CA ALA A 261 4.86 1.63 -3.34
C ALA A 261 6.26 2.25 -3.51
N LEU A 262 7.30 1.56 -3.04
CA LEU A 262 8.68 1.96 -3.21
C LEU A 262 9.16 1.81 -4.66
N HIS A 263 8.72 0.80 -5.40
CA HIS A 263 8.94 0.73 -6.85
C HIS A 263 8.32 1.94 -7.58
N CYS A 264 7.07 2.29 -7.26
CA CYS A 264 6.37 3.43 -7.85
C CYS A 264 7.08 4.76 -7.57
N LEU A 265 7.50 4.99 -6.31
CA LEU A 265 8.24 6.18 -5.91
C LEU A 265 9.61 6.26 -6.61
N TYR A 266 10.26 5.12 -6.83
CA TYR A 266 11.52 5.06 -7.57
C TYR A 266 11.33 5.46 -9.04
N CYS A 267 10.30 4.94 -9.73
CA CYS A 267 9.99 5.36 -11.09
C CYS A 267 9.69 6.86 -11.19
N TRP A 268 8.91 7.42 -10.25
CA TRP A 268 8.72 8.86 -10.18
C TRP A 268 10.06 9.60 -10.00
N ARG A 269 10.91 9.17 -9.07
CA ARG A 269 12.22 9.81 -8.86
C ARG A 269 13.08 9.79 -10.13
N LYS A 270 13.09 8.71 -10.91
CA LYS A 270 13.79 8.64 -12.20
C LYS A 270 13.29 9.69 -13.19
N VAL A 271 11.98 9.82 -13.35
CA VAL A 271 11.38 10.85 -14.22
C VAL A 271 11.76 12.26 -13.75
N SER A 272 11.62 12.54 -12.47
CA SER A 272 12.03 13.83 -11.88
C SER A 272 13.52 14.12 -12.08
N TYR A 273 14.39 13.10 -11.94
CA TYR A 273 15.83 13.24 -12.16
C TYR A 273 16.15 13.63 -13.60
N ALA A 274 15.53 12.97 -14.58
CA ALA A 274 15.78 13.28 -15.98
C ALA A 274 15.32 14.69 -16.36
N LEU A 275 14.17 15.14 -15.85
CA LEU A 275 13.69 16.51 -16.05
C LEU A 275 14.65 17.54 -15.45
N GLU A 276 15.12 17.30 -14.22
CA GLU A 276 16.06 18.19 -13.53
C GLU A 276 17.41 18.29 -14.24
N HIS A 277 17.89 17.19 -14.83
CA HIS A 277 19.24 17.10 -15.41
C HIS A 277 19.25 17.22 -16.94
N GLY A 278 18.11 17.46 -17.59
CA GLY A 278 18.01 17.55 -19.04
C GLY A 278 18.40 16.24 -19.75
N VAL A 279 18.01 15.09 -19.19
CA VAL A 279 18.30 13.79 -19.78
C VAL A 279 17.25 13.47 -20.84
N ASP A 280 17.71 13.24 -22.07
CA ASP A 280 16.83 13.00 -23.23
C ASP A 280 16.30 11.56 -23.31
N TRP A 281 16.84 10.62 -22.55
CA TRP A 281 16.51 9.19 -22.60
C TRP A 281 15.95 8.70 -21.27
N MET A 282 14.93 7.85 -21.34
CA MET A 282 14.21 7.37 -20.18
C MET A 282 13.79 5.91 -20.30
N ASP A 283 13.79 5.24 -19.15
CA ASP A 283 13.22 3.91 -19.00
C ASP A 283 11.76 3.92 -19.46
N ALA A 284 11.43 3.09 -20.45
CA ALA A 284 10.14 3.11 -21.11
C ALA A 284 9.03 2.88 -20.09
N ARG A 285 9.18 1.88 -19.23
CA ARG A 285 8.17 1.52 -18.24
C ARG A 285 7.96 2.61 -17.21
N CYS A 286 9.01 3.21 -16.67
CA CYS A 286 8.85 4.24 -15.65
C CYS A 286 8.13 5.48 -16.18
N HIS A 287 8.44 6.00 -17.37
CA HIS A 287 7.81 7.26 -17.81
C HIS A 287 6.48 7.11 -18.56
N GLN A 288 6.02 5.88 -18.84
CA GLN A 288 4.73 5.67 -19.50
C GLN A 288 3.61 6.37 -18.74
N PHE A 289 2.73 7.06 -19.48
CA PHE A 289 1.62 7.83 -18.90
C PHE A 289 0.72 6.96 -18.01
N TYR A 290 0.31 5.79 -18.50
CA TYR A 290 -0.56 4.88 -17.73
C TYR A 290 0.15 4.31 -16.50
N HIS A 291 1.44 4.00 -16.60
CA HIS A 291 2.19 3.47 -15.47
C HIS A 291 2.48 4.56 -14.42
N GLN A 292 2.77 5.80 -14.84
CA GLN A 292 2.87 6.95 -13.94
C GLN A 292 1.55 7.23 -13.22
N ARG A 293 0.42 7.15 -13.93
CA ARG A 293 -0.92 7.26 -13.34
C ARG A 293 -1.18 6.15 -12.32
N HIS A 294 -0.89 4.89 -12.68
CA HIS A 294 -0.96 3.75 -11.76
C HIS A 294 -0.14 4.01 -10.50
N CYS A 295 1.13 4.39 -10.67
CA CYS A 295 2.03 4.69 -9.56
C CYS A 295 1.46 5.76 -8.63
N ALA A 296 1.00 6.88 -9.18
CA ALA A 296 0.46 7.98 -8.40
C ALA A 296 -0.76 7.56 -7.57
N PHE A 297 -1.73 6.87 -8.19
CA PHE A 297 -2.93 6.43 -7.48
C PHE A 297 -2.68 5.27 -6.52
N PHE A 298 -1.77 4.35 -6.85
CA PHE A 298 -1.38 3.26 -5.94
C PHE A 298 -0.72 3.81 -4.67
N ILE A 299 0.21 4.77 -4.81
CA ILE A 299 0.83 5.44 -3.66
C ILE A 299 -0.24 6.15 -2.83
N ALA A 300 -1.16 6.88 -3.46
CA ALA A 300 -2.24 7.57 -2.76
C ALA A 300 -3.13 6.59 -1.98
N ASP A 301 -3.51 5.47 -2.60
CA ASP A 301 -4.29 4.40 -1.95
C ASP A 301 -3.53 3.84 -0.73
N LYS A 302 -2.25 3.49 -0.89
CA LYS A 302 -1.42 3.01 0.23
C LYS A 302 -1.24 4.03 1.35
N LEU A 303 -1.12 5.32 1.04
CA LEU A 303 -1.07 6.38 2.06
C LEU A 303 -2.39 6.45 2.84
N LEU A 304 -3.54 6.34 2.17
CA LEU A 304 -4.86 6.33 2.81
C LEU A 304 -5.12 5.03 3.61
N GLU A 305 -4.58 3.89 3.17
CA GLU A 305 -4.61 2.64 3.94
C GLU A 305 -3.76 2.72 5.22
N MET A 306 -2.58 3.35 5.17
CA MET A 306 -1.72 3.52 6.35
C MET A 306 -2.35 4.42 7.42
N GLU A 307 -3.21 5.37 7.04
CA GLU A 307 -4.01 6.15 8.00
C GLU A 307 -5.00 5.25 8.78
N ASP A 308 -5.47 4.15 8.17
CA ASP A 308 -6.16 3.06 8.86
C ASP A 308 -5.15 2.08 9.46
N TRP A 309 -4.41 2.53 10.49
CA TRP A 309 -3.36 1.79 11.22
C TRP A 309 -3.75 0.38 11.71
N ARG A 310 -5.01 -0.02 11.59
CA ARG A 310 -5.52 -1.35 11.92
C ARG A 310 -5.39 -2.38 10.80
N ALA A 311 -5.00 -2.00 9.58
CA ALA A 311 -4.92 -2.89 8.43
C ALA A 311 -3.50 -3.46 8.16
N ALA A 312 -2.68 -3.63 9.20
CA ALA A 312 -1.23 -3.88 9.11
C ALA A 312 -0.76 -5.16 8.37
N ALA A 313 -1.67 -5.96 7.83
CA ALA A 313 -1.35 -7.02 6.88
C ALA A 313 -2.47 -7.14 5.84
N GLU A 314 -2.18 -6.78 4.59
CA GLU A 314 -2.95 -7.19 3.44
C GLU A 314 -2.95 -8.71 3.35
N VAL A 315 -4.15 -9.28 3.41
CA VAL A 315 -4.40 -10.69 3.24
C VAL A 315 -5.33 -10.87 2.05
N ASP A 316 -5.11 -11.93 1.28
CA ASP A 316 -6.00 -12.36 0.21
C ASP A 316 -7.39 -12.74 0.75
N VAL A 317 -8.31 -13.07 -0.16
CA VAL A 317 -9.69 -13.47 0.18
C VAL A 317 -9.73 -14.69 1.14
N GLN A 318 -8.65 -15.47 1.20
CA GLN A 318 -8.49 -16.63 2.08
C GLN A 318 -7.74 -16.32 3.39
N GLY A 319 -7.38 -15.05 3.65
CA GLY A 319 -6.68 -14.65 4.87
C GLY A 319 -5.17 -14.93 4.85
N ARG A 320 -4.59 -15.27 3.69
CA ARG A 320 -3.13 -15.46 3.51
C ARG A 320 -2.50 -14.13 3.15
N LEU A 321 -1.28 -13.87 3.60
CA LEU A 321 -0.57 -12.64 3.22
C LEU A 321 -0.56 -12.45 1.69
N THR A 322 -0.97 -11.26 1.24
CA THR A 322 -0.82 -10.89 -0.17
C THR A 322 0.66 -11.01 -0.55
N THR A 323 0.92 -11.79 -1.60
CA THR A 323 2.26 -12.04 -2.11
C THR A 323 2.46 -11.23 -3.38
N TRP A 324 3.48 -10.38 -3.40
CA TRP A 324 3.85 -9.59 -4.56
C TRP A 324 4.82 -10.37 -5.44
N THR A 325 4.55 -10.39 -6.73
CA THR A 325 5.36 -11.06 -7.75
C THR A 325 6.28 -10.05 -8.40
N TYR A 326 7.57 -10.38 -8.46
CA TYR A 326 8.60 -9.56 -9.07
C TYR A 326 9.30 -10.38 -10.17
N PRO A 327 8.79 -10.34 -11.41
CA PRO A 327 9.47 -10.96 -12.54
C PRO A 327 10.74 -10.17 -12.87
N LEU A 328 11.75 -10.86 -13.40
CA LEU A 328 12.89 -10.19 -14.04
C LEU A 328 12.42 -9.61 -15.38
N LEU A 329 12.66 -8.32 -15.57
CA LEU A 329 12.23 -7.57 -16.74
C LEU A 329 13.42 -7.05 -17.56
N TYR A 330 13.13 -6.63 -18.79
CA TYR A 330 14.10 -6.02 -19.71
C TYR A 330 13.43 -4.80 -20.31
N HIS A 331 13.78 -3.61 -19.83
CA HIS A 331 13.07 -2.41 -20.24
C HIS A 331 13.71 -1.79 -21.49
N ASN A 332 12.85 -1.31 -22.38
CA ASN A 332 13.26 -0.44 -23.46
C ASN A 332 13.70 0.92 -22.90
N CYS A 333 14.74 1.50 -23.48
CA CYS A 333 15.20 2.86 -23.19
C CYS A 333 14.88 3.72 -24.41
N VAL A 334 14.04 4.74 -24.21
CA VAL A 334 13.41 5.53 -25.29
C VAL A 334 13.61 7.02 -25.03
N PRO A 335 13.44 7.90 -26.04
CA PRO A 335 13.43 9.34 -25.78
C PRO A 335 12.41 9.72 -24.70
N LEU A 336 12.71 10.69 -23.84
CA LEU A 336 11.81 11.16 -22.77
C LEU A 336 10.47 11.68 -23.32
N SER A 337 10.46 12.14 -24.57
CA SER A 337 9.29 12.60 -25.32
C SER A 337 8.52 11.46 -26.02
N SER A 338 8.98 10.22 -25.88
CA SER A 338 8.37 9.05 -26.51
C SER A 338 7.04 8.69 -25.86
N THR A 339 6.11 8.19 -26.67
CA THR A 339 4.86 7.57 -26.21
C THR A 339 4.89 6.05 -26.39
N MET A 340 6.08 5.47 -26.61
CA MET A 340 6.24 4.05 -26.87
C MET A 340 6.17 3.25 -25.58
N GLU A 341 5.25 2.30 -25.53
CA GLU A 341 5.07 1.38 -24.41
C GLU A 341 6.19 0.33 -24.36
N SER A 342 6.61 -0.03 -23.15
CA SER A 342 7.74 -0.96 -22.88
C SER A 342 7.38 -2.41 -23.11
#